data_AF-A0A350UBZ4-F1
#
_entry.id   AF-A0A350UBZ4-F1
#
_cell.length_a   1.000
_cell.length_b   1.000
_cell.length_c   1.000
_cell.angle_alpha   90.00
_cell.angle_beta   90.00
_cell.angle_gamma   90.00
#
_symmetry.space_group_name_H-M   'P 1'
#
loop_
_entity.id
_entity.type
_entity.pdbx_description
1 polymer ?
#
loop_
_entity_poly.entity_id
_entity_poly.type
_entity_poly.pdbx_seq_one_letter_code
_entity_poly.pdbx_strand_id
1 'polypeptide(L)' 'METIKREVNRRKTFAIISHPDAGKTTLTEKLLWYGGAIQVAG' A
#
# COMPACT_ATOMS: atom_id res chain seq x y z
N MET A 1 -21.83 3.61 -15.19
CA MET A 1 -21.14 4.58 -14.31
C MET A 1 -20.91 3.95 -12.94
N GLU A 2 -19.69 4.03 -12.38
CA GLU A 2 -19.49 3.87 -10.93
C GLU A 2 -20.12 5.05 -10.19
N THR A 3 -20.73 4.83 -9.03
CA THR A 3 -21.23 5.92 -8.17
C THR A 3 -20.08 6.44 -7.29
N ILE A 4 -20.11 7.72 -6.92
CA ILE A 4 -19.10 8.33 -6.02
C ILE A 4 -18.92 7.48 -4.74
N LYS A 5 -20.03 6.98 -4.17
CA LYS A 5 -20.04 6.14 -2.98
C LYS A 5 -19.26 4.83 -3.17
N ARG A 6 -19.34 4.22 -4.36
CA ARG A 6 -18.60 2.97 -4.67
C ARG A 6 -17.10 3.21 -4.72
N GLU A 7 -16.69 4.28 -5.37
CA GLU A 7 -15.29 4.69 -5.47
C GLU A 7 -14.68 5.05 -4.11
N VAL A 8 -15.40 5.78 -3.26
CA VAL A 8 -14.96 6.11 -1.90
C VAL A 8 -14.73 4.84 -1.08
N ASN A 9 -15.65 3.87 -1.13
CA ASN A 9 -15.55 2.64 -0.35
C ASN A 9 -14.36 1.74 -0.74
N ARG A 10 -13.90 1.81 -2.00
CA ARG A 10 -12.78 1.00 -2.50
C ARG A 10 -11.40 1.50 -2.01
N ARG A 11 -11.25 2.79 -1.71
CA ARG A 11 -9.96 3.39 -1.34
C ARG A 11 -9.53 2.95 0.07
N LYS A 12 -8.24 2.63 0.22
CA LYS A 12 -7.58 2.37 1.51
C LYS A 12 -6.30 3.21 1.59
N THR A 13 -6.30 4.22 2.46
CA THR A 13 -5.15 5.11 2.71
C THR A 13 -4.63 4.82 4.09
N PHE A 14 -3.35 4.44 4.19
CA PHE A 14 -2.71 4.11 5.47
C PHE A 14 -1.23 4.45 5.42
N ALA A 15 -0.59 4.46 6.60
CA ALA A 15 0.84 4.64 6.75
C ALA A 15 1.39 3.53 7.65
N ILE A 16 2.64 3.13 7.40
CA ILE A 16 3.36 2.25 8.31
C ILE A 16 4.20 3.15 9.21
N ILE A 17 4.07 3.04 10.54
CA ILE A 17 4.93 3.71 11.53
C ILE A 17 5.65 2.66 12.38
N SER A 18 6.94 2.84 12.67
CA SER A 18 7.74 1.85 13.41
C SER A 18 9.04 2.47 13.92
N HIS A 19 9.67 1.80 14.88
CA HIS A 19 11.03 2.09 15.32
C HIS A 19 12.06 1.83 14.20
N PRO A 20 13.27 2.45 14.23
CA PRO A 20 14.38 2.04 13.38
C PRO A 20 14.58 0.53 13.34
N ASP A 21 14.96 0.01 12.17
CA ASP A 21 15.26 -1.41 11.90
C ASP A 21 14.10 -2.42 12.08
N ALA A 22 12.88 -1.98 12.36
CA ALA A 22 11.70 -2.85 12.45
C ALA A 22 11.20 -3.43 11.10
N GLY A 23 11.93 -3.20 10.00
CA GLY A 23 11.60 -3.77 8.69
C GLY A 23 10.49 -3.05 7.91
N LYS A 24 10.28 -1.74 8.12
CA LYS A 24 9.28 -0.95 7.37
C LYS A 24 9.47 -1.04 5.85
N THR A 25 10.71 -0.94 5.39
CA THR A 25 11.05 -0.99 3.96
C THR A 25 10.70 -2.35 3.37
N THR A 26 11.13 -3.45 4.02
CA THR A 26 10.83 -4.82 3.60
C THR A 26 9.33 -5.12 3.54
N LEU A 27 8.55 -4.62 4.51
CA LEU A 27 7.10 -4.77 4.48
C LEU A 27 6.47 -3.98 3.31
N THR A 28 6.99 -2.78 3.04
CA THR A 28 6.52 -1.93 1.93
C THR A 28 6.78 -2.58 0.58
N GLU A 29 7.97 -3.14 0.35
CA GLU A 29 8.33 -3.87 -0.87
C GLU A 29 7.37 -5.05 -1.14
N LYS A 30 7.07 -5.85 -0.11
CA LYS A 30 6.13 -6.98 -0.23
C LYS A 30 4.72 -6.51 -0.58
N LEU A 31 4.23 -5.44 0.03
CA LEU A 31 2.92 -4.87 -0.27
C LEU A 31 2.84 -4.39 -1.73
N LEU A 32 3.90 -3.74 -2.21
CA LEU A 32 3.98 -3.29 -3.61
C LEU A 32 4.04 -4.47 -4.58
N TRP A 33 4.80 -5.53 -4.28
CA TRP A 33 4.82 -6.77 -5.06
C TRP A 33 3.43 -7.41 -5.16
N TYR A 34 2.73 -7.59 -4.03
CA TYR A 34 1.37 -8.14 -4.02
C TYR A 34 0.35 -7.24 -4.73
N GLY A 35 0.57 -5.92 -4.73
CA GLY A 35 -0.23 -4.96 -5.48
C GLY A 35 0.08 -4.90 -6.98
N GLY A 36 1.03 -5.69 -7.49
CA GLY A 36 1.49 -5.64 -8.87
C GLY A 36 2.30 -4.39 -9.22
N ALA A 37 2.71 -3.59 -8.23
CA ALA A 37 3.52 -2.38 -8.39
C ALA A 37 5.02 -2.69 -8.38
N ILE A 38 5.43 -3.68 -9.20
CA ILE A 38 6.78 -4.27 -9.20
C ILE A 38 7.85 -3.21 -9.46
N GLN A 39 7.61 -2.22 -10.34
CA GLN A 39 8.59 -1.16 -10.65
C GLN A 39 8.88 -0.21 -9.47
N VAL A 40 8.02 -0.19 -8.45
CA VAL A 40 8.17 0.64 -7.25
C VAL A 40 8.66 -0.20 -6.06
N ALA A 41 8.63 -1.53 -6.19
CA ALA A 41 9.12 -2.47 -5.20
C ALA A 41 10.61 -2.77 -5.47
N GLY A 42 11.53 -1.97 -4.92
CA GLY A 42 12.97 -2.17 -5.07
C GLY A 42 13.80 -1.07 -4.44
#